data_AF-A0A3L7N3X2-F1
#
_entry.id   AF-A0A3L7N3X2-F1
#
_cell.length_a   1.000
_cell.length_b   1.000
_cell.length_c   1.000
_cell.angle_alpha   90.00
_cell.angle_beta   90.00
_cell.angle_gamma   90.00
#
_symmetry.space_group_name_H-M   'P 1'
#
loop_
_entity.id
_entity.type
_entity.pdbx_description
1 polymer ?
#
loop_
_entity_poly.entity_id
_entity_poly.type
_entity_poly.pdbx_seq_one_letter_code
_entity_poly.pdbx_strand_id
1 'polypeptide(L)'
;MNHLSGKLRPLIAERIPINAPIWIVAQAGKWDFSSLKLFLPALPEINKQDFMDDIDALAVWLEPGVEPVLRCEIMGNSADVVKKLEKRLESLPFLVQNGIKSASRDNWLTLQVVISKELANNIKKIANP
;
A
#
# COMPACT_ATOMS: atom_id res chain seq x y z
N MET A 1 -13.34 3.69 -11.29
CA MET A 1 -12.62 3.26 -10.07
C MET A 1 -11.17 3.67 -10.22
N ASN A 2 -10.49 4.06 -9.14
CA ASN A 2 -9.08 4.42 -9.20
C ASN A 2 -8.23 3.15 -9.12
N HIS A 3 -7.40 2.93 -10.15
CA HIS A 3 -6.56 1.74 -10.27
C HIS A 3 -5.08 2.12 -10.02
N LEU A 4 -4.48 1.57 -8.97
CA LEU A 4 -3.01 1.63 -8.77
C LEU A 4 -2.29 0.92 -9.92
N SER A 5 -2.94 -0.12 -10.46
CA SER A 5 -2.36 -1.07 -11.40
C SER A 5 -1.97 -0.44 -12.74
N GLY A 6 -2.64 0.61 -13.20
CA GLY A 6 -2.36 1.20 -14.51
C GLY A 6 -1.13 2.12 -14.52
N LYS A 7 -1.01 2.99 -13.50
CA LYS A 7 0.01 4.06 -13.48
C LYS A 7 1.25 3.73 -12.66
N LEU A 8 1.11 3.10 -11.50
CA LEU A 8 2.25 2.86 -10.60
C LEU A 8 2.89 1.48 -10.83
N ARG A 9 2.12 0.48 -11.23
CA ARG A 9 2.64 -0.89 -11.39
C ARG A 9 3.79 -0.97 -12.40
N PRO A 10 3.72 -0.38 -13.61
CA PRO A 10 4.85 -0.44 -14.54
C PRO A 10 6.08 0.27 -13.98
N LEU A 11 5.89 1.39 -13.28
CA LEU A 11 6.98 2.16 -12.68
C LEU A 11 7.71 1.38 -11.59
N ILE A 12 6.96 0.69 -10.73
CA ILE A 12 7.50 -0.16 -9.66
C ILE A 12 8.15 -1.42 -10.23
N ALA A 13 7.44 -2.13 -11.10
CA ALA A 13 7.88 -3.39 -11.69
C ALA A 13 9.16 -3.19 -12.52
N GLU A 14 9.14 -2.25 -13.47
CA GLU A 14 10.27 -1.99 -14.35
C GLU A 14 11.31 -1.05 -13.72
N ARG A 15 11.11 -0.64 -12.45
CA ARG A 15 11.96 0.32 -11.72
C ARG A 15 12.27 1.55 -12.58
N ILE A 16 11.26 2.06 -13.28
CA ILE A 16 11.38 3.22 -14.16
C ILE A 16 11.74 4.42 -13.28
N PRO A 17 12.85 5.14 -13.56
CA PRO A 17 13.20 6.33 -12.82
C PRO A 17 12.06 7.34 -12.85
N ILE A 18 11.67 7.83 -11.68
CA ILE A 18 10.74 8.95 -11.53
C ILE A 18 11.51 10.16 -11.01
N ASN A 19 11.20 11.34 -11.55
CA ASN A 19 11.89 12.58 -11.21
C ASN A 19 11.10 13.45 -10.22
N ALA A 20 9.87 13.05 -9.88
CA ALA A 20 8.99 13.72 -8.95
C ALA A 20 8.03 12.70 -8.29
N PRO A 21 7.51 12.99 -7.08
CA PRO A 21 6.54 12.11 -6.44
C PRO A 21 5.27 11.96 -7.26
N ILE A 22 4.77 10.73 -7.36
CA ILE A 22 3.49 10.42 -8.05
C ILE A 22 2.44 10.14 -6.98
N TRP A 23 1.38 10.94 -6.94
CA TRP A 23 0.31 10.85 -5.95
C TRP A 23 -0.95 10.22 -6.55
N ILE A 24 -1.58 9.32 -5.80
CA ILE A 24 -2.91 8.80 -6.08
C ILE A 24 -3.71 8.87 -4.77
N VAL A 25 -4.71 9.74 -4.72
CA VAL A 25 -5.54 9.99 -3.53
C VAL A 25 -6.99 9.68 -3.88
N ALA A 26 -7.66 8.86 -3.06
CA ALA A 26 -9.10 8.63 -3.20
C ALA A 26 -9.75 8.21 -1.88
N GLN A 27 -11.07 8.41 -1.79
CA GLN A 27 -11.90 7.80 -0.74
C GLN A 27 -11.82 6.27 -0.84
N ALA A 28 -11.89 5.56 0.30
CA ALA A 28 -11.84 4.08 0.34
C ALA A 28 -12.84 3.46 -0.65
N GLY A 29 -14.07 3.97 -0.65
CA GLY A 29 -15.16 3.69 -1.59
C GLY A 29 -14.80 3.65 -3.08
N LYS A 30 -13.77 4.41 -3.48
CA LYS A 30 -13.39 4.65 -4.89
C LYS A 30 -12.14 3.86 -5.30
N TRP A 31 -11.49 3.18 -4.36
CA TRP A 31 -10.35 2.31 -4.63
C TRP A 31 -10.81 0.95 -5.14
N ASP A 32 -10.15 0.49 -6.19
CA ASP A 32 -10.23 -0.91 -6.57
C ASP A 32 -9.45 -1.76 -5.54
N PHE A 33 -10.15 -2.61 -4.78
CA PHE A 33 -9.55 -3.42 -3.73
C PHE A 33 -8.45 -4.37 -4.26
N SER A 34 -8.55 -4.80 -5.53
CA SER A 34 -7.50 -5.60 -6.17
C SER A 34 -6.21 -4.80 -6.39
N SER A 35 -6.34 -3.48 -6.57
CA SER A 35 -5.21 -2.56 -6.69
C SER A 35 -4.49 -2.35 -5.35
N LEU A 36 -5.19 -2.47 -4.21
CA LEU A 36 -4.59 -2.36 -2.86
C LEU A 36 -3.70 -3.56 -2.49
N LYS A 37 -3.90 -4.71 -3.14
CA LYS A 37 -3.06 -5.91 -2.95
C LYS A 37 -1.58 -5.69 -3.33
N LEU A 38 -1.26 -4.62 -4.06
CA LEU A 38 0.11 -4.26 -4.41
C LEU A 38 0.89 -3.67 -3.22
N PHE A 39 0.19 -2.97 -2.33
CA PHE A 39 0.73 -2.39 -1.08
C PHE A 39 0.59 -3.36 0.08
N LEU A 40 -0.45 -4.17 0.00
CA LEU A 40 -0.83 -5.07 1.03
C LEU A 40 -1.11 -6.44 0.41
N PRO A 41 -0.10 -7.11 -0.16
CA PRO A 41 -0.28 -8.47 -0.67
C PRO A 41 -0.63 -9.47 0.44
N ALA A 42 -0.58 -9.02 1.70
CA ALA A 42 -1.06 -9.72 2.89
C ALA A 42 -2.49 -9.31 3.35
N LEU A 43 -3.22 -8.46 2.61
CA LEU A 43 -4.67 -8.26 2.80
C LEU A 43 -5.59 -9.44 2.43
N PRO A 44 -5.19 -10.61 1.86
CA PRO A 44 -6.15 -11.69 1.58
C PRO A 44 -7.01 -12.10 2.79
N GLU A 45 -6.56 -11.77 4.00
CA GLU A 45 -7.27 -12.05 5.24
C GLU A 45 -8.22 -10.92 5.69
N ILE A 46 -8.06 -9.68 5.23
CA ILE A 46 -8.99 -8.58 5.57
C ILE A 46 -10.13 -8.61 4.56
N ASN A 47 -11.34 -8.87 5.06
CA ASN A 47 -12.53 -8.79 4.24
C ASN A 47 -12.66 -7.38 3.65
N LYS A 48 -12.97 -7.30 2.34
CA LYS A 48 -13.20 -6.04 1.64
C LYS A 48 -14.25 -5.19 2.35
N GLN A 49 -15.29 -5.81 2.91
CA GLN A 49 -16.35 -5.07 3.60
C GLN A 49 -15.85 -4.41 4.88
N ASP A 50 -15.18 -5.18 5.75
CA ASP A 50 -14.56 -4.66 6.98
C ASP A 50 -13.60 -3.50 6.67
N PHE A 51 -12.79 -3.63 5.61
CA PHE A 51 -11.88 -2.55 5.20
C PHE A 51 -12.62 -1.28 4.74
N MET A 52 -13.78 -1.42 4.10
CA MET A 52 -14.53 -0.29 3.54
C MET A 52 -15.41 0.42 4.58
N ASP A 53 -15.82 -0.31 5.62
CA ASP A 53 -16.62 0.24 6.72
C ASP A 53 -15.74 0.99 7.73
N ASP A 54 -14.48 0.59 7.85
CA ASP A 54 -13.53 1.11 8.83
C ASP A 54 -12.59 2.20 8.29
N ILE A 55 -12.39 2.28 6.97
CA ILE A 55 -11.46 3.22 6.32
C ILE A 55 -12.21 4.30 5.54
N ASP A 56 -11.89 5.57 5.80
CA ASP A 56 -12.50 6.72 5.13
C ASP A 56 -11.77 7.08 3.83
N ALA A 57 -10.43 7.09 3.89
CA ALA A 57 -9.59 7.54 2.79
C ALA A 57 -8.27 6.79 2.72
N LEU A 58 -7.73 6.73 1.51
CA LEU A 58 -6.40 6.17 1.28
C LEU A 58 -5.66 7.03 0.26
N ALA A 59 -4.40 7.31 0.56
CA ALA A 59 -3.49 8.06 -0.29
C ALA A 59 -2.22 7.24 -0.50
N VAL A 60 -1.75 7.22 -1.73
CA VAL A 60 -0.55 6.48 -2.12
C VAL A 60 0.37 7.41 -2.88
N TRP A 61 1.67 7.30 -2.62
CA TRP A 61 2.65 7.92 -3.51
C TRP A 61 3.95 7.15 -3.61
N LEU A 62 4.61 7.33 -4.74
CA LEU A 62 5.95 6.82 -5.00
C LEU A 62 6.94 7.99 -4.93
N GLU A 63 7.88 7.92 -3.99
CA GLU A 63 8.96 8.88 -3.82
C GLU A 63 10.17 8.48 -4.67
N PRO A 64 10.82 9.44 -5.37
CA PRO A 64 11.99 9.17 -6.18
C PRO A 64 13.20 8.81 -5.32
N GLY A 65 14.08 7.95 -5.84
CA GLY A 65 15.31 7.52 -5.19
C GLY A 65 16.04 6.43 -5.96
N VAL A 66 17.29 6.13 -5.56
CA VAL A 66 18.06 4.98 -6.10
C VAL A 66 17.30 3.67 -5.88
N GLU A 67 16.68 3.57 -4.70
CA GLU A 67 15.60 2.64 -4.41
C GLU A 67 14.35 3.49 -4.13
N PRO A 68 13.36 3.51 -5.04
CA PRO A 68 12.20 4.34 -4.85
C PRO A 68 11.39 3.83 -3.66
N VAL A 69 10.78 4.75 -2.94
CA VAL A 69 10.01 4.45 -1.72
C VAL A 69 8.54 4.58 -2.04
N LEU A 70 7.79 3.53 -1.74
CA LEU A 70 6.35 3.51 -1.91
C LEU A 70 5.70 3.74 -0.55
N ARG A 71 4.84 4.75 -0.48
CA ARG A 71 4.10 5.13 0.74
C ARG A 71 2.61 4.96 0.56
N CYS A 72 1.94 4.59 1.64
CA CYS A 72 0.50 4.48 1.74
C CYS A 72 0.05 5.11 3.06
N GLU A 73 -0.87 6.06 3.01
CA GLU A 73 -1.56 6.63 4.16
C GLU A 73 -2.99 6.13 4.15
N ILE A 74 -3.43 5.62 5.29
CA ILE A 74 -4.75 5.06 5.48
C ILE A 74 -5.42 5.83 6.61
N MET A 75 -6.53 6.48 6.32
CA MET A 75 -7.35 7.18 7.32
C MET A 75 -8.47 6.25 7.76
N GLY A 76 -8.44 5.81 9.01
CA GLY A 76 -9.55 5.09 9.63
C GLY A 76 -10.62 6.04 10.17
N ASN A 77 -11.82 5.52 10.39
CA ASN A 77 -12.91 6.24 11.03
C ASN A 77 -12.61 6.57 12.52
N SER A 78 -11.60 5.91 13.11
CA SER A 78 -11.20 6.06 14.51
C SER A 78 -9.75 5.61 14.74
N ALA A 79 -9.15 6.07 15.85
CA ALA A 79 -7.81 5.65 16.26
C ALA A 79 -7.74 4.16 16.63
N ASP A 80 -8.82 3.60 17.18
CA ASP A 80 -8.87 2.18 17.55
C ASP A 80 -8.87 1.27 16.33
N VAL A 81 -9.58 1.64 15.27
CA VAL A 81 -9.53 0.96 13.97
C VAL A 81 -8.11 0.95 13.43
N VAL A 82 -7.44 2.11 13.41
CA VAL A 82 -6.06 2.21 12.92
C VAL A 82 -5.10 1.36 13.74
N LYS A 83 -5.19 1.39 15.07
CA LYS A 83 -4.34 0.56 15.93
C LYS A 83 -4.57 -0.94 15.71
N LYS A 84 -5.82 -1.37 15.51
CA LYS A 84 -6.14 -2.77 15.19
C LYS A 84 -5.55 -3.17 13.84
N LEU A 85 -5.69 -2.31 12.84
CA LEU A 85 -5.12 -2.52 11.51
C LEU A 85 -3.59 -2.60 11.56
N GLU A 86 -2.93 -1.68 12.25
CA GLU A 86 -1.47 -1.67 12.42
C GLU A 86 -0.97 -2.97 13.06
N LYS A 87 -1.54 -3.39 14.19
CA LYS A 87 -1.18 -4.66 14.85
C LYS A 87 -1.41 -5.87 13.96
N ARG A 88 -2.53 -5.87 13.22
CA ARG A 88 -2.85 -6.96 12.29
C ARG A 88 -1.82 -7.01 11.16
N LEU A 89 -1.43 -5.86 10.63
CA LEU A 89 -0.39 -5.74 9.62
C LEU A 89 0.96 -6.23 10.15
N GLU A 90 1.39 -5.81 11.34
CA GLU A 90 2.63 -6.27 11.98
C GLU A 90 2.71 -7.79 12.16
N SER A 91 1.56 -8.46 12.30
CA SER A 91 1.51 -9.93 12.41
C SER A 91 1.73 -10.67 11.07
N LEU A 92 1.73 -9.96 9.94
CA LEU A 92 1.82 -10.57 8.61
C LEU A 92 3.28 -10.80 8.21
N PRO A 93 3.69 -12.05 7.91
CA PRO A 93 5.07 -12.38 7.54
C PRO A 93 5.60 -11.59 6.35
N PHE A 94 4.73 -11.24 5.40
CA PHE A 94 5.10 -10.47 4.21
C PHE A 94 5.64 -9.08 4.57
N LEU A 95 5.06 -8.39 5.57
CA LEU A 95 5.53 -7.05 5.95
C LEU A 95 6.91 -7.11 6.58
N VAL A 96 7.12 -8.11 7.44
CA VAL A 96 8.41 -8.36 8.11
C VAL A 96 9.48 -8.71 7.08
N GLN A 97 9.17 -9.60 6.13
CA GLN A 97 10.11 -10.06 5.09
C GLN A 97 10.51 -8.95 4.10
N ASN A 98 9.61 -8.01 3.81
CA ASN A 98 9.87 -6.91 2.88
C ASN A 98 10.26 -5.60 3.58
N GLY A 99 10.51 -5.64 4.90
CA GLY A 99 10.97 -4.48 5.66
C GLY A 99 9.99 -3.30 5.67
N ILE A 100 8.69 -3.59 5.61
CA ILE A 100 7.65 -2.56 5.60
C ILE A 100 7.59 -1.92 6.97
N LYS A 101 7.71 -0.59 7.01
CA LYS A 101 7.59 0.19 8.24
C LYS A 101 6.17 0.72 8.35
N SER A 102 5.56 0.56 9.51
CA SER A 102 4.28 1.17 9.87
C SER A 102 4.47 2.21 10.96
N ALA A 103 3.63 3.24 10.94
CA ALA A 103 3.47 4.17 12.04
C ALA A 103 2.02 4.67 12.09
N SER A 104 1.38 4.59 13.25
CA SER A 104 0.08 5.21 13.49
C SER A 104 0.19 6.56 14.20
N ARG A 105 -0.72 7.47 13.84
CA ARG A 105 -0.93 8.74 14.52
C ARG A 105 -2.41 9.11 14.44
N ASP A 106 -3.05 9.31 15.58
CA ASP A 106 -4.49 9.59 15.64
C ASP A 106 -5.29 8.50 14.89
N ASN A 107 -6.07 8.89 13.88
CA ASN A 107 -6.79 7.98 12.99
C ASN A 107 -6.09 7.76 11.64
N TRP A 108 -4.77 7.99 11.57
CA TRP A 108 -3.94 7.77 10.39
C TRP A 108 -2.94 6.64 10.61
N LEU A 109 -2.79 5.81 9.59
CA LEU A 109 -1.75 4.79 9.48
C LEU A 109 -0.89 5.06 8.25
N THR A 110 0.39 5.27 8.47
CA THR A 110 1.40 5.37 7.43
C THR A 110 2.09 4.02 7.25
N LEU A 111 2.18 3.55 6.01
CA LEU A 111 2.98 2.41 5.60
C LEU A 111 4.04 2.85 4.59
N GLN A 112 5.26 2.37 4.79
CA GLN A 112 6.39 2.67 3.92
C GLN A 112 7.14 1.40 3.54
N VAL A 113 7.38 1.21 2.24
CA VAL A 113 8.20 0.12 1.71
C VAL A 113 9.23 0.63 0.71
N VAL A 114 10.47 0.16 0.85
CA VAL A 114 11.52 0.39 -0.13
C VAL A 114 11.34 -0.61 -1.26
N ILE A 115 11.25 -0.12 -2.50
CA ILE A 115 11.12 -0.98 -3.68
C ILE A 115 12.51 -1.51 -4.06
N SER A 116 12.90 -2.58 -3.38
CA SER A 116 14.09 -3.35 -3.72
C SER A 116 13.92 -4.06 -5.06
N LYS A 117 15.04 -4.50 -5.67
CA LYS A 117 15.01 -5.31 -6.90
C LYS A 117 14.20 -6.61 -6.72
N GLU A 118 14.31 -7.23 -5.55
CA GLU A 118 13.61 -8.48 -5.23
C GLU A 118 12.10 -8.26 -5.12
N LEU A 119 11.68 -7.22 -4.41
CA LEU A 119 10.26 -6.87 -4.30
C LEU A 119 9.66 -6.52 -5.67
N ALA A 120 10.38 -5.76 -6.50
CA ALA A 120 9.96 -5.46 -7.86
C ALA A 120 9.76 -6.73 -8.69
N ASN A 121 10.67 -7.71 -8.59
CA ASN A 121 10.55 -9.00 -9.27
C ASN A 121 9.37 -9.84 -8.76
N ASN A 122 9.10 -9.83 -7.45
CA ASN A 122 7.95 -10.53 -6.88
C ASN A 122 6.63 -9.91 -7.34
N ILE A 123 6.56 -8.58 -7.41
CA ILE A 123 5.40 -7.84 -7.95
C ILE A 123 5.17 -8.19 -9.43
N LYS A 124 6.24 -8.32 -10.24
CA LYS A 124 6.14 -8.79 -11.64
C LYS A 124 5.50 -10.18 -11.74
N LYS A 125 5.92 -11.13 -10.90
CA LYS A 125 5.41 -12.51 -10.88
C LYS A 125 3.93 -12.58 -10.47
N ILE A 126 3.50 -11.75 -9.53
CA ILE A 126 2.08 -11.66 -9.10
C ILE A 126 1.22 -10.97 -10.18
N ALA A 127 1.82 -10.16 -11.05
CA ALA A 127 1.13 -9.39 -12.08
C ALA A 127 0.80 -10.14 -13.36
N ASN A 128 1.58 -11.19 -13.66
CA ASN A 128 1.38 -12.10 -14.77
C ASN A 128 1.19 -13.51 -14.18
N PRO A 129 -0.03 -13.91 -13.79
CA PRO A 129 -0.32 -15.30 -13.48
C PRO A 129 -0.14 -16.19 -14.72
#